data_AF-A0AAP2D563-F1
#
_entry.id   AF-A0AAP2D563-F1
#
_cell.length_a   1.000
_cell.length_b   1.000
_cell.length_c   1.000
_cell.angle_alpha   90.00
_cell.angle_beta   90.00
_cell.angle_gamma   90.00
#
_symmetry.space_group_name_H-M   'P 1'
#
loop_
_entity.id
_entity.type
_entity.pdbx_description
1 polymer ?
#
loop_
_entity_poly.entity_id
_entity_poly.type
_entity_poly.pdbx_seq_one_letter_code
_entity_poly.pdbx_strand_id
1 'polypeptide(L)'
;MEEIISEGVLSMLPVLFNVVLQLAMLIVPIYCISKRPTAPAYLMLIGAVLGLPGVFFSTWWNLWGINLNMPAENITRYFMLFGAISFLASLAFAFGFLLFVYGALRKRASF
;
A
#
# COMPACT_ATOMS: atom_id res chain seq x y z
N MET A 1 -17.52 -5.39 -30.07
CA MET A 1 -17.26 -6.34 -28.96
C MET A 1 -15.80 -6.33 -28.52
N GLU A 2 -14.85 -6.05 -29.41
CA GLU A 2 -13.42 -5.87 -29.06
C GLU A 2 -13.10 -4.57 -28.30
N GLU A 3 -13.80 -3.45 -28.57
CA GLU A 3 -13.58 -2.18 -27.84
C GLU A 3 -13.89 -2.27 -26.34
N ILE A 4 -14.93 -3.01 -25.97
CA ILE A 4 -15.36 -3.19 -24.56
C ILE A 4 -14.31 -4.00 -23.76
N ILE A 5 -13.60 -4.92 -24.43
CA ILE A 5 -12.56 -5.74 -23.80
C ILE A 5 -11.30 -4.90 -23.57
N SER A 6 -10.96 -4.00 -24.49
CA SER A 6 -9.81 -3.11 -24.38
C SER A 6 -9.90 -2.16 -23.18
N GLU A 7 -11.07 -1.52 -22.97
CA GLU A 7 -11.29 -0.62 -21.82
C GLU A 7 -11.32 -1.37 -20.47
N GLY A 8 -11.84 -2.60 -20.46
CA GLY A 8 -11.81 -3.47 -19.28
C GLY A 8 -10.39 -3.89 -18.88
N VAL A 9 -9.51 -4.18 -19.84
CA VAL A 9 -8.11 -4.54 -19.57
C VAL A 9 -7.31 -3.31 -19.13
N LEU A 10 -7.53 -2.15 -19.74
CA LEU A 10 -6.84 -0.91 -19.37
C LEU A 10 -7.17 -0.47 -17.94
N SER A 11 -8.43 -0.64 -17.51
CA SER A 11 -8.89 -0.27 -16.16
C SER A 11 -8.40 -1.22 -15.07
N MET A 12 -8.02 -2.46 -15.40
CA MET A 12 -7.42 -3.41 -14.44
C MET A 12 -5.91 -3.20 -14.24
N LEU A 13 -5.21 -2.64 -15.22
CA LEU A 13 -3.77 -2.40 -15.15
C LEU A 13 -3.31 -1.57 -13.93
N PRO A 14 -3.93 -0.42 -13.61
CA PRO A 14 -3.54 0.37 -12.43
C PRO A 14 -3.83 -0.36 -11.11
N VAL A 15 -4.88 -1.19 -11.07
CA VAL A 15 -5.22 -1.98 -9.89
C VAL A 15 -4.15 -3.05 -9.63
N LEU A 16 -3.76 -3.79 -10.67
CA LEU A 16 -2.70 -4.79 -10.60
C LEU A 16 -1.36 -4.17 -10.20
N PHE A 17 -1.01 -3.03 -10.80
CA PHE A 17 0.21 -2.31 -10.44
C PHE A 17 0.24 -1.93 -8.96
N ASN A 18 -0.87 -1.42 -8.43
CA ASN A 18 -0.97 -1.01 -7.03
C ASN A 18 -0.84 -2.22 -6.07
N VAL A 19 -1.43 -3.37 -6.42
CA VAL A 19 -1.29 -4.62 -5.65
C VAL A 19 0.16 -5.11 -5.63
N VAL A 20 0.83 -5.13 -6.78
CA VAL A 20 2.24 -5.55 -6.89
C VAL A 20 3.13 -4.61 -6.08
N LEU A 21 2.89 -3.30 -6.15
CA LEU A 21 3.64 -2.30 -5.38
C LEU A 21 3.51 -2.53 -3.88
N GLN A 22 2.30 -2.78 -3.39
CA GLN A 22 2.05 -3.02 -1.98
C GLN A 22 2.70 -4.33 -1.49
N LEU A 23 2.70 -5.38 -2.32
CA LEU A 23 3.42 -6.62 -2.03
C LEU A 23 4.93 -6.40 -1.96
N ALA A 24 5.50 -5.61 -2.88
CA ALA A 24 6.91 -5.25 -2.83
C ALA A 24 7.26 -4.47 -1.54
N MET A 25 6.40 -3.52 -1.14
CA MET A 25 6.53 -2.79 0.12
C MET A 25 6.40 -3.68 1.37
N LEU A 26 5.78 -4.86 1.27
CA LEU A 26 5.74 -5.84 2.34
C LEU A 26 7.01 -6.71 2.40
N ILE A 27 7.53 -7.13 1.25
CA ILE A 27 8.69 -8.02 1.15
C ILE A 27 9.95 -7.37 1.74
N VAL A 28 10.18 -6.09 1.45
CA VAL A 28 11.36 -5.35 1.92
C VAL A 28 11.50 -5.35 3.45
N PRO A 29 10.52 -4.90 4.24
CA PRO A 29 10.62 -4.92 5.70
C PRO A 29 10.68 -6.33 6.27
N ILE A 30 9.99 -7.32 5.69
CA ILE A 30 10.08 -8.73 6.11
C ILE A 30 11.53 -9.23 5.96
N TYR A 31 12.16 -8.95 4.81
CA TYR A 31 13.55 -9.29 4.58
C TYR A 31 14.50 -8.57 5.54
N CYS A 32 14.28 -7.27 5.77
CA CYS A 32 15.07 -6.49 6.70
C CYS A 32 14.96 -7.01 8.15
N ILE A 33 13.76 -7.36 8.62
CA ILE A 33 13.53 -7.95 9.94
C ILE A 33 14.22 -9.31 10.06
N SER A 34 14.11 -10.15 9.03
CA SER A 34 14.74 -11.47 9.00
C SER A 34 16.27 -11.40 9.14
N LYS A 35 16.91 -10.39 8.55
CA LYS A 35 18.37 -10.21 8.68
C LYS A 35 18.80 -9.42 9.92
N ARG A 36 18.08 -8.36 10.26
CA ARG A 36 18.40 -7.44 11.37
C ARG A 36 17.11 -6.87 11.97
N PRO A 37 16.57 -7.45 13.04
CA PRO A 37 15.39 -6.91 13.70
C PRO A 37 15.78 -5.55 14.32
N THR A 38 15.20 -4.50 13.77
CA THR A 38 15.44 -3.12 14.21
C THR A 38 14.09 -2.42 14.30
N ALA A 39 13.93 -1.53 15.29
CA ALA A 39 12.72 -0.73 15.46
C ALA A 39 12.20 -0.08 14.16
N PRO A 40 13.05 0.55 13.31
CA PRO A 40 12.59 1.10 12.03
C PRO A 40 12.05 0.05 11.05
N ALA A 41 12.60 -1.16 11.03
CA ALA A 41 12.11 -2.23 10.15
C ALA A 41 10.72 -2.74 10.58
N TYR A 42 10.44 -2.78 11.89
CA TYR A 42 9.08 -3.05 12.40
C TYR A 42 8.11 -1.91 12.07
N LEU A 43 8.55 -0.65 12.14
CA LEU A 43 7.74 0.50 11.76
C LEU A 43 7.33 0.44 10.27
N MET A 44 8.28 0.06 9.40
CA MET A 44 8.01 -0.20 7.98
C MET A 44 7.02 -1.35 7.79
N LEU A 45 7.19 -2.46 8.52
CA LEU A 45 6.25 -3.59 8.43
C LEU A 45 4.82 -3.17 8.82
N ILE A 46 4.67 -2.42 9.91
CA ILE A 46 3.37 -1.91 10.37
C ILE A 46 2.74 -1.01 9.30
N GLY A 47 3.51 -0.09 8.71
CA GLY A 47 3.03 0.74 7.60
C GLY A 47 2.60 -0.08 6.38
N ALA A 48 3.37 -1.09 5.99
CA ALA A 48 3.03 -1.97 4.88
C ALA A 48 1.75 -2.78 5.14
N VAL A 49 1.60 -3.32 6.35
CA VAL A 49 0.43 -4.10 6.77
C VAL A 49 -0.83 -3.24 6.90
N LEU A 50 -0.73 -2.03 7.47
CA LEU A 50 -1.84 -1.10 7.57
C LEU A 50 -2.31 -0.55 6.21
N GLY A 51 -1.43 -0.55 5.20
CA GLY A 51 -1.79 -0.15 3.84
C GLY A 51 -2.52 -1.24 3.03
N LEU A 52 -2.39 -2.51 3.42
CA LEU A 52 -3.05 -3.63 2.71
C LEU A 52 -4.58 -3.48 2.65
N PRO A 53 -5.30 -3.20 3.75
CA PRO A 53 -6.75 -3.00 3.71
C PRO A 53 -7.19 -1.94 2.71
N GLY A 54 -6.43 -0.86 2.55
CA GLY A 54 -6.74 0.21 1.59
C GLY A 54 -6.68 -0.27 0.14
N VAL A 55 -5.61 -1.01 -0.21
CA VAL A 55 -5.43 -1.58 -1.56
C VAL A 55 -6.45 -2.68 -1.84
N PHE A 56 -6.76 -3.52 -0.85
CA PHE A 56 -7.81 -4.53 -0.97
C PHE A 56 -9.18 -3.89 -1.16
N PHE A 57 -9.51 -2.85 -0.39
CA PHE A 57 -10.77 -2.12 -0.51
C PHE A 57 -10.89 -1.43 -1.88
N SER A 58 -9.85 -0.75 -2.36
CA SER A 58 -9.88 -0.10 -3.67
C SER A 58 -10.00 -1.10 -4.83
N THR A 59 -9.36 -2.26 -4.70
CA THR A 59 -9.41 -3.34 -5.70
C THR A 59 -10.78 -4.00 -5.72
N TRP A 60 -11.29 -4.37 -4.55
CA TRP A 60 -12.61 -4.98 -4.41
C TRP A 60 -13.71 -4.04 -4.87
N TRP A 61 -13.60 -2.75 -4.54
CA TRP A 61 -14.56 -1.74 -4.98
C TRP A 61 -14.57 -1.57 -6.50
N ASN A 62 -13.41 -1.50 -7.16
CA ASN A 62 -13.38 -1.42 -8.62
C ASN A 62 -14.00 -2.66 -9.30
N LEU A 63 -13.87 -3.84 -8.67
CA LEU A 63 -14.41 -5.09 -9.21
C LEU A 63 -15.91 -5.28 -8.94
N TRP A 64 -16.42 -4.82 -7.78
CA TRP A 64 -17.79 -5.11 -7.31
C TRP A 64 -18.71 -3.88 -7.28
N GLY A 65 -18.16 -2.67 -7.27
CA GLY A 65 -18.90 -1.41 -7.17
C GLY A 65 -19.79 -1.11 -8.38
N ILE A 66 -19.53 -1.75 -9.52
CA ILE A 66 -20.36 -1.64 -10.73
C ILE A 66 -21.75 -2.27 -10.53
N ASN A 67 -21.87 -3.27 -9.65
CA ASN A 67 -23.12 -4.01 -9.43
C ASN A 67 -23.87 -3.61 -8.15
N LEU A 68 -23.22 -2.88 -7.24
CA LEU A 68 -23.81 -2.44 -5.99
C LEU A 68 -24.32 -1.01 -6.19
N ASN A 69 -25.62 -0.88 -6.43
CA ASN A 69 -26.35 0.38 -6.60
C ASN A 69 -26.41 1.17 -5.26
N MET A 70 -25.26 1.41 -4.63
CA MET A 70 -25.11 2.08 -3.36
C MET A 70 -25.18 3.59 -3.53
N PRO A 71 -25.77 4.32 -2.55
CA PRO A 71 -25.76 5.78 -2.57
C PRO A 71 -24.33 6.33 -2.58
N ALA A 72 -24.04 7.26 -3.49
CA ALA A 72 -22.72 7.89 -3.65
C ALA A 72 -22.14 8.44 -2.34
N GLU A 73 -23.00 8.93 -1.44
CA GLU A 73 -22.60 9.51 -0.16
C GLU A 73 -21.92 8.50 0.77
N ASN A 74 -22.38 7.25 0.77
CA ASN A 74 -21.77 6.18 1.59
C ASN A 74 -20.42 5.77 1.00
N ILE A 75 -20.32 5.73 -0.32
CA ILE A 75 -19.10 5.36 -1.04
C ILE A 75 -17.98 6.36 -0.72
N THR A 76 -18.29 7.66 -0.78
CA THR A 76 -17.32 8.72 -0.45
C THR A 76 -16.82 8.62 0.99
N ARG A 77 -17.69 8.32 1.96
CA ARG A 77 -17.29 8.16 3.37
C ARG A 77 -16.31 7.01 3.57
N TYR A 78 -16.57 5.84 2.97
CA TYR A 78 -15.63 4.70 3.06
C TYR A 78 -14.30 5.01 2.37
N PHE A 79 -14.33 5.62 1.18
CA PHE A 79 -13.11 6.05 0.50
C PHE A 79 -12.29 7.05 1.31
N MET A 80 -12.94 8.01 1.98
CA MET A 80 -12.24 8.95 2.88
C MET A 80 -11.58 8.23 4.05
N LEU A 81 -12.29 7.29 4.69
CA LEU A 81 -11.78 6.54 5.83
C LEU A 81 -10.56 5.68 5.44
N PHE A 82 -10.71 4.87 4.38
CA PHE A 82 -9.62 4.03 3.88
C PHE A 82 -8.48 4.87 3.31
N GLY A 83 -8.77 6.00 2.67
CA GLY A 83 -7.78 6.96 2.19
C GLY A 83 -6.94 7.55 3.33
N ALA A 84 -7.57 7.96 4.43
CA ALA A 84 -6.87 8.46 5.61
C ALA A 84 -5.97 7.38 6.25
N ILE A 85 -6.48 6.15 6.41
CA ILE A 85 -5.71 5.03 6.95
C ILE A 85 -4.51 4.72 6.04
N SER A 86 -4.73 4.70 4.72
CA SER A 86 -3.67 4.42 3.74
C SER A 86 -2.61 5.52 3.75
N PHE A 87 -3.01 6.78 3.91
CA PHE A 87 -2.08 7.90 4.05
C PHE A 87 -1.21 7.78 5.31
N LEU A 88 -1.80 7.49 6.47
CA LEU A 88 -1.04 7.25 7.70
C LEU A 88 -0.11 6.04 7.56
N ALA A 89 -0.56 4.98 6.90
CA ALA A 89 0.23 3.78 6.66
C ALA A 89 1.46 4.07 5.79
N SER A 90 1.29 4.83 4.70
CA SER A 90 2.40 5.28 3.85
C SER A 90 3.38 6.19 4.60
N LEU A 91 2.87 7.06 5.49
CA LEU A 91 3.71 7.96 6.28
C LEU A 91 4.55 7.18 7.30
N ALA A 92 3.96 6.17 7.96
CA ALA A 92 4.67 5.25 8.85
C ALA A 92 5.74 4.45 8.11
N PHE A 93 5.43 3.95 6.91
CA PHE A 93 6.39 3.24 6.07
C PHE A 93 7.57 4.13 5.67
N ALA A 94 7.28 5.34 5.17
CA ALA A 94 8.31 6.30 4.74
C ALA A 94 9.22 6.71 5.90
N PHE A 95 8.65 6.98 7.07
CA PHE A 95 9.42 7.35 8.27
C PHE A 95 10.31 6.20 8.75
N GLY A 96 9.76 4.97 8.78
CA GLY A 96 10.53 3.77 9.10
C GLY A 96 11.70 3.55 8.14
N PHE A 97 11.47 3.75 6.84
CA PHE A 97 12.51 3.64 5.81
C PHE A 97 13.60 4.69 5.99
N LEU A 98 13.22 5.95 6.24
CA LEU A 98 14.16 7.05 6.41
C LEU A 98 15.06 6.82 7.63
N LEU A 99 14.49 6.39 8.76
CA LEU A 99 15.27 6.01 9.94
C LEU A 99 16.20 4.81 9.69
N PHE A 100 15.74 3.82 8.92
CA PHE A 100 16.54 2.67 8.55
C PHE A 100 17.77 3.07 7.71
N VAL A 101 17.55 3.91 6.69
CA VAL A 101 18.63 4.43 5.82
C VAL A 101 19.58 5.33 6.61
N TYR A 102 19.05 6.25 7.43
CA TYR A 102 19.86 7.11 8.29
C TYR A 102 20.75 6.31 9.24
N GLY A 103 20.19 5.27 9.90
CA GLY A 103 20.96 4.37 10.74
C GLY A 103 22.03 3.59 9.99
N ALA A 104 21.75 3.17 8.75
CA ALA A 104 22.72 2.49 7.89
C ALA A 104 23.88 3.40 7.45
N LEU A 105 23.58 4.65 7.10
CA LEU A 105 24.58 5.66 6.71
C LEU A 105 25.46 6.07 7.89
N ARG A 106 24.87 6.33 9.06
CA ARG A 106 25.62 6.69 10.27
C ARG A 106 26.58 5.58 10.70
N LYS A 107 26.18 4.32 10.58
CA LYS A 107 27.07 3.17 10.89
C LYS A 107 28.23 3.04 9.91
N ARG A 108 28.08 3.47 8.66
CA ARG A 108 29.17 3.47 7.66
C ARG A 108 30.13 4.65 7.81
N ALA A 109 29.65 5.80 8.26
CA ALA A 109 30.47 7.00 8.47
C ALA A 109 31.30 6.97 9.78
N SER A 110 31.09 5.96 10.64
CA SER A 110 31.80 5.78 11.91
C SER A 110 32.94 4.74 11.82
N PHE A 111 33.25 4.25 10.63
CA PHE A 111 34.46 3.46 10.31
C PHE A 111 35.50 4.37 9.67
#